data_AF-A0A1Q6X881-F1
#
_entry.id   AF-A0A1Q6X881-F1
#
_cell.length_a   1.000
_cell.length_b   1.000
_cell.length_c   1.000
_cell.angle_alpha   90.00
_cell.angle_beta   90.00
_cell.angle_gamma   90.00
#
_symmetry.space_group_name_H-M   'P 1'
#
loop_
_entity.id
_entity.type
_entity.pdbx_description
1 polymer ?
#
loop_
_entity_poly.entity_id
_entity_poly.type
_entity_poly.pdbx_seq_one_letter_code
_entity_poly.pdbx_strand_id
1 'polypeptide(L)'
;MPDNFSELARAAKSAPVDAASLATDLRRNVRGEVRFDDGTRALYATDGSNYRQVPIGVVLPRDDEDVIAAISLARKYGAPILCRGGGTSLAGQCCNVAVVLDMSKYMATILDVDPVQRLARVQPGVILDHLRNAAEKRHSRSLHDRRHDRQQLLRRPLRYGRQD
;
A
#
# COMPACT_ATOMS: atom_id res chain seq x y z
N MET A 1 -9.59 -36.89 13.77
CA MET A 1 -9.71 -35.48 13.34
C MET A 1 -9.23 -35.43 11.90
N PRO A 2 -10.06 -35.08 10.90
CA PRO A 2 -9.54 -34.85 9.56
C PRO A 2 -8.50 -33.72 9.60
N ASP A 3 -7.38 -33.93 8.91
CA ASP A 3 -6.26 -32.99 8.87
C ASP A 3 -6.60 -31.84 7.93
N ASN A 4 -7.19 -30.79 8.50
CA ASN A 4 -7.67 -29.58 7.83
C ASN A 4 -6.61 -28.97 6.89
N PHE A 5 -5.31 -29.16 7.18
CA PHE A 5 -4.21 -28.69 6.35
C PHE A 5 -4.12 -29.39 5.00
N SER A 6 -4.40 -30.70 4.97
CA SER A 6 -4.41 -31.48 3.73
C SER A 6 -5.56 -31.06 2.81
N GLU A 7 -6.69 -30.66 3.38
CA GLU A 7 -7.88 -30.19 2.67
C GLU A 7 -7.68 -28.78 2.10
N LEU A 8 -7.09 -27.87 2.90
CA LEU A 8 -6.65 -26.53 2.45
C LEU A 8 -5.59 -26.62 1.35
N ALA A 9 -4.62 -27.52 1.47
CA ALA A 9 -3.59 -27.72 0.45
C ALA A 9 -4.16 -28.32 -0.85
N ARG A 10 -5.20 -29.17 -0.75
CA ARG A 10 -5.90 -29.73 -1.91
C ARG A 10 -6.80 -28.69 -2.57
N ALA A 11 -7.42 -27.79 -1.81
CA ALA A 11 -8.13 -26.62 -2.34
C ALA A 11 -7.17 -25.62 -3.03
N ALA A 12 -5.94 -25.48 -2.52
CA ALA A 12 -4.88 -24.67 -3.14
C ALA A 12 -4.34 -25.28 -4.46
N LYS A 13 -4.48 -26.59 -4.66
CA LYS A 13 -4.36 -27.23 -5.99
C LYS A 13 -5.68 -27.07 -6.76
N SER A 14 -6.09 -25.83 -7.00
CA SER A 14 -7.30 -25.54 -7.77
C SER A 14 -7.10 -25.84 -9.26
N ALA A 15 -8.20 -26.10 -9.95
CA ALA A 15 -8.25 -26.09 -11.42
C ALA A 15 -7.61 -24.81 -11.99
N PRO A 16 -7.08 -24.85 -13.23
CA PRO A 16 -6.48 -23.66 -13.85
C PRO A 16 -7.47 -22.49 -13.82
N VAL A 17 -7.01 -21.35 -13.31
CA VAL A 17 -7.80 -20.10 -13.24
C VAL A 17 -8.20 -19.70 -14.66
N ASP A 18 -9.49 -19.45 -14.88
CA ASP A 18 -9.99 -18.85 -16.13
C ASP A 18 -9.60 -17.36 -16.17
N ALA A 19 -8.35 -17.11 -16.58
CA ALA A 19 -7.76 -15.78 -16.62
C ALA A 19 -8.47 -14.85 -17.61
N ALA A 20 -9.04 -15.39 -18.70
CA ALA A 20 -9.71 -14.59 -19.73
C ALA A 20 -11.04 -14.03 -19.22
N SER A 21 -11.86 -14.87 -18.59
CA SER A 21 -13.11 -14.43 -17.98
C SER A 21 -12.85 -13.53 -16.78
N LEU A 22 -11.86 -13.86 -15.92
CA LEU A 22 -11.46 -13.01 -14.81
C LEU A 22 -11.02 -11.61 -15.27
N ALA A 23 -10.18 -11.52 -16.31
CA ALA A 23 -9.75 -10.23 -16.86
C ALA A 23 -10.93 -9.41 -17.40
N THR A 24 -11.90 -10.07 -18.03
CA THR A 24 -13.11 -9.43 -18.56
C THR A 24 -13.99 -8.88 -17.42
N ASP A 25 -14.25 -9.68 -16.40
CA ASP A 25 -15.03 -9.25 -15.24
C ASP A 25 -14.33 -8.13 -14.46
N LEU A 26 -13.00 -8.22 -14.26
CA LEU A 26 -12.22 -7.16 -13.62
C LEU A 26 -12.35 -5.84 -14.40
N ARG A 27 -12.18 -5.84 -15.72
CA ARG A 27 -12.32 -4.64 -16.56
C ARG A 27 -13.71 -3.99 -16.48
N ARG A 28 -14.75 -4.76 -16.18
CA ARG A 28 -16.12 -4.25 -16.04
C ARG A 28 -16.40 -3.65 -14.67
N ASN A 29 -15.71 -4.11 -13.63
CA ASN A 29 -16.06 -3.80 -12.23
C ASN A 29 -14.99 -2.97 -11.50
N VAL A 30 -13.80 -2.81 -12.06
CA VAL A 30 -12.71 -2.02 -11.49
C VAL A 30 -12.51 -0.76 -12.33
N ARG A 31 -12.47 0.42 -11.69
CA ARG A 31 -12.25 1.71 -12.38
C ARG A 31 -10.78 2.00 -12.66
N GLY A 32 -9.90 1.35 -11.91
CA GLY A 32 -8.47 1.28 -12.13
C GLY A 32 -8.11 0.49 -13.39
N GLU A 33 -6.82 0.24 -13.56
CA GLU A 33 -6.34 -0.42 -14.76
C GLU A 33 -6.28 -1.92 -14.57
N VAL A 34 -6.70 -2.68 -15.60
CA VAL A 34 -6.66 -4.15 -15.60
C VAL A 34 -5.86 -4.62 -16.81
N ARG A 35 -4.67 -5.16 -16.53
CA ARG A 35 -3.63 -5.43 -17.52
C ARG A 35 -3.21 -6.90 -17.46
N PHE A 36 -3.60 -7.65 -18.48
CA PHE A 36 -3.34 -9.09 -18.63
C PHE A 36 -2.52 -9.39 -19.90
N ASP A 37 -2.02 -8.35 -20.56
CA ASP A 37 -1.15 -8.49 -21.72
C ASP A 37 0.24 -8.99 -21.30
N ASP A 38 0.94 -9.64 -22.24
CA ASP A 38 2.23 -10.26 -21.97
C ASP A 38 3.34 -9.26 -21.63
N GLY A 39 3.25 -8.04 -22.15
CA GLY A 39 4.20 -6.96 -21.83
C GLY A 39 4.12 -6.58 -20.35
N THR A 40 2.91 -6.28 -19.86
CA THR A 40 2.69 -6.00 -18.45
C THR A 40 3.07 -7.20 -17.59
N ARG A 41 2.64 -8.41 -17.95
CA ARG A 41 2.97 -9.61 -17.16
C ARG A 41 4.48 -9.84 -17.07
N ALA A 42 5.23 -9.55 -18.14
CA ALA A 42 6.69 -9.61 -18.11
C ALA A 42 7.30 -8.56 -17.18
N LEU A 43 6.80 -7.31 -17.19
CA LEU A 43 7.27 -6.22 -16.31
C LEU A 43 7.05 -6.54 -14.82
N TYR A 44 5.97 -7.24 -14.49
CA TYR A 44 5.62 -7.62 -13.12
C TYR A 44 6.13 -9.02 -12.73
N ALA A 45 6.87 -9.70 -13.60
CA ALA A 45 7.36 -11.05 -13.33
C ALA A 45 8.50 -11.09 -12.30
N THR A 46 9.13 -9.94 -12.03
CA THR A 46 10.24 -9.79 -11.09
C THR A 46 9.97 -8.65 -10.10
N ASP A 47 10.65 -8.71 -8.97
CA ASP A 47 10.88 -7.60 -8.06
C ASP A 47 12.39 -7.31 -8.01
N GLY A 48 12.90 -6.68 -6.94
CA GLY A 48 14.33 -6.42 -6.76
C GLY A 48 15.18 -7.67 -6.49
N SER A 49 14.59 -8.86 -6.49
CA SER A 49 15.28 -10.14 -6.25
C SER A 49 15.72 -10.82 -7.55
N ASN A 50 16.33 -12.01 -7.40
CA ASN A 50 16.64 -12.90 -8.52
C ASN A 50 15.50 -13.88 -8.86
N TYR A 51 14.35 -13.77 -8.19
CA TYR A 51 13.20 -14.64 -8.44
C TYR A 51 12.36 -14.11 -9.59
N ARG A 52 11.78 -15.03 -10.37
CA ARG A 52 10.88 -14.68 -11.47
C ARG A 52 9.66 -15.60 -11.47
N GLN A 53 8.48 -15.00 -11.43
CA GLN A 53 7.20 -15.68 -11.59
C GLN A 53 6.24 -14.81 -12.39
N VAL A 54 5.74 -15.33 -13.51
CA VAL A 54 4.83 -14.57 -14.37
C VAL A 54 3.44 -14.52 -13.71
N PRO A 55 2.89 -13.34 -13.40
CA PRO A 55 1.59 -13.23 -12.77
C PRO A 55 0.46 -13.65 -13.74
N ILE A 56 -0.70 -13.95 -13.17
CA ILE A 56 -1.95 -14.20 -13.91
C ILE A 56 -2.35 -12.91 -14.66
N GLY A 57 -2.25 -11.79 -13.96
CA GLY A 57 -2.52 -10.45 -14.48
C GLY A 57 -2.29 -9.40 -13.40
N VAL A 58 -2.44 -8.13 -13.76
CA VAL A 58 -2.15 -7.00 -12.87
C VAL A 58 -3.35 -6.06 -12.83
N VAL A 59 -3.70 -5.60 -11.63
CA VAL A 59 -4.71 -4.58 -11.39
C VAL A 59 -4.05 -3.41 -10.67
N LEU A 60 -4.24 -2.19 -11.18
CA LEU A 60 -3.81 -0.94 -10.54
C LEU A 60 -5.08 -0.23 -10.03
N PRO A 61 -5.57 -0.56 -8.82
CA PRO A 61 -6.81 -0.01 -8.27
C PRO A 61 -6.68 1.49 -8.00
N ARG A 62 -7.77 2.24 -8.17
CA ARG A 62 -7.79 3.68 -7.85
C ARG A 62 -7.98 3.95 -6.36
N ASP A 63 -8.75 3.11 -5.68
CA ASP A 63 -9.15 3.28 -4.29
C ASP A 63 -9.57 1.92 -3.68
N ASP A 64 -10.14 1.98 -2.47
CA ASP A 64 -10.61 0.85 -1.68
C ASP A 64 -11.73 0.05 -2.36
N GLU A 65 -12.68 0.70 -3.01
CA GLU A 65 -13.77 0.02 -3.74
C GLU A 65 -13.22 -0.84 -4.88
N ASP A 66 -12.23 -0.34 -5.63
CA ASP A 66 -11.57 -1.12 -6.67
C ASP A 66 -10.83 -2.34 -6.08
N VAL A 67 -10.21 -2.21 -4.89
CA VAL A 67 -9.55 -3.33 -4.19
C VAL A 67 -10.57 -4.37 -3.76
N ILE A 68 -11.70 -3.95 -3.18
CA ILE A 68 -12.78 -4.83 -2.73
C ILE A 68 -13.36 -5.61 -3.91
N ALA A 69 -13.60 -4.94 -5.04
CA ALA A 69 -14.08 -5.55 -6.27
C ALA A 69 -13.09 -6.59 -6.80
N ALA A 70 -11.80 -6.23 -6.88
CA ALA A 70 -10.75 -7.12 -7.36
C ALA A 70 -10.61 -8.38 -6.49
N ILE A 71 -10.61 -8.23 -5.16
CA ILE A 71 -10.54 -9.37 -4.23
C ILE A 71 -11.78 -10.26 -4.35
N SER A 72 -12.96 -9.66 -4.46
CA SER A 72 -14.22 -10.41 -4.58
C SER A 72 -14.27 -11.23 -5.87
N LEU A 73 -13.80 -10.66 -6.99
CA LEU A 73 -13.69 -11.38 -8.26
C LEU A 73 -12.60 -12.45 -8.21
N ALA A 74 -11.41 -12.15 -7.71
CA ALA A 74 -10.36 -13.16 -7.55
C ALA A 74 -10.85 -14.35 -6.71
N ARG A 75 -11.58 -14.11 -5.62
CA ARG A 75 -12.25 -15.16 -4.84
C ARG A 75 -13.27 -15.96 -5.67
N LYS A 76 -14.14 -15.30 -6.44
CA LYS A 76 -15.13 -15.94 -7.33
C LYS A 76 -14.45 -16.89 -8.33
N TYR A 77 -13.29 -16.52 -8.85
CA TYR A 77 -12.53 -17.28 -9.85
C TYR A 77 -11.49 -18.24 -9.25
N GLY A 78 -11.36 -18.31 -7.92
CA GLY A 78 -10.31 -19.10 -7.26
C GLY A 78 -8.89 -18.62 -7.57
N ALA A 79 -8.73 -17.35 -7.97
CA ALA A 79 -7.45 -16.77 -8.32
C ALA A 79 -6.70 -16.28 -7.06
N PRO A 80 -5.45 -16.69 -6.83
CA PRO A 80 -4.64 -16.13 -5.75
C PRO A 80 -4.32 -14.66 -6.02
N ILE A 81 -4.11 -13.91 -4.95
CA ILE A 81 -3.83 -12.47 -4.98
C ILE A 81 -2.45 -12.21 -4.37
N LEU A 82 -1.76 -11.24 -4.94
CA LEU A 82 -0.51 -10.71 -4.41
C LEU A 82 -0.60 -9.17 -4.36
N CYS A 83 -0.43 -8.58 -3.17
CA CYS A 83 -0.32 -7.13 -3.05
C CYS A 83 1.11 -6.67 -3.37
N ARG A 84 1.23 -5.58 -4.13
CA ARG A 84 2.51 -4.99 -4.52
C ARG A 84 2.52 -3.48 -4.26
N GLY A 85 3.61 -3.02 -3.64
CA GLY A 85 3.98 -1.60 -3.54
C GLY A 85 5.03 -1.26 -4.61
N GLY A 86 6.18 -0.73 -4.20
CA GLY A 86 7.27 -0.38 -5.14
C GLY A 86 7.97 -1.57 -5.82
N GLY A 87 7.73 -2.82 -5.39
CA GLY A 87 8.36 -4.00 -5.99
C GLY A 87 9.88 -4.09 -5.78
N THR A 88 10.40 -3.49 -4.71
CA THR A 88 11.83 -3.44 -4.40
C THR A 88 12.30 -4.54 -3.43
N SER A 89 11.46 -5.54 -3.17
CA SER A 89 11.82 -6.68 -2.31
C SER A 89 13.00 -7.45 -2.91
N LEU A 90 13.94 -7.88 -2.06
CA LEU A 90 15.10 -8.68 -2.45
C LEU A 90 14.89 -10.20 -2.25
N ALA A 91 13.72 -10.59 -1.72
CA ALA A 91 13.42 -11.97 -1.35
C ALA A 91 12.23 -12.58 -2.13
N GLY A 92 11.86 -11.98 -3.27
CA GLY A 92 10.80 -12.51 -4.14
C GLY A 92 9.38 -12.33 -3.62
N GLN A 93 9.16 -11.52 -2.58
CA GLN A 93 7.83 -11.32 -1.97
C GLN A 93 6.80 -10.77 -2.97
N CYS A 94 7.25 -10.04 -3.99
CA CYS A 94 6.38 -9.50 -5.04
C CYS A 94 6.40 -10.34 -6.33
N CYS A 95 6.85 -11.59 -6.28
CA CYS A 95 6.91 -12.52 -7.41
C CYS A 95 6.04 -13.76 -7.15
N ASN A 96 4.87 -13.86 -7.78
CA ASN A 96 4.03 -15.04 -7.65
C ASN A 96 3.09 -15.23 -8.86
N VAL A 97 2.61 -16.46 -9.07
CA VAL A 97 1.55 -16.76 -10.04
C VAL A 97 0.20 -16.38 -9.42
N ALA A 98 -0.10 -15.08 -9.43
CA ALA A 98 -1.27 -14.49 -8.81
C ALA A 98 -1.78 -13.28 -9.62
N VAL A 99 -2.98 -12.80 -9.29
CA VAL A 99 -3.41 -11.46 -9.68
C VAL A 99 -2.68 -10.47 -8.78
N VAL A 100 -1.82 -9.64 -9.38
CA VAL A 100 -1.07 -8.62 -8.66
C VAL A 100 -1.93 -7.37 -8.49
N LEU A 101 -2.12 -6.92 -7.25
CA LEU A 101 -2.73 -5.62 -6.95
C LEU A 101 -1.61 -4.61 -6.68
N ASP A 102 -1.34 -3.73 -7.64
CA ASP A 102 -0.31 -2.70 -7.55
C ASP A 102 -0.89 -1.37 -7.08
N MET A 103 -0.62 -1.04 -5.82
CA MET A 103 -1.13 0.16 -5.16
C MET A 103 -0.29 1.41 -5.47
N SER A 104 0.88 1.27 -6.10
CA SER A 104 1.90 2.32 -6.19
C SER A 104 1.49 3.52 -7.06
N LYS A 105 0.58 3.33 -8.01
CA LYS A 105 0.21 4.38 -8.97
C LYS A 105 -0.85 5.36 -8.44
N TYR A 106 -1.95 4.84 -7.91
CA TYR A 106 -3.12 5.66 -7.54
C TYR A 106 -3.34 5.76 -6.03
N MET A 107 -2.93 4.75 -5.26
CA MET A 107 -3.12 4.70 -3.81
C MET A 107 -1.84 5.10 -3.07
N ALA A 108 -1.23 6.23 -3.44
CA ALA A 108 0.07 6.70 -2.94
C ALA A 108 0.01 8.04 -2.19
N THR A 109 -1.12 8.33 -1.53
CA THR A 109 -1.35 9.58 -0.79
C THR A 109 -1.01 9.45 0.70
N ILE A 110 -0.35 10.47 1.25
CA ILE A 110 -0.20 10.66 2.70
C ILE A 110 -1.47 11.35 3.20
N LEU A 111 -2.24 10.67 4.05
CA LEU A 111 -3.52 11.16 4.55
C LEU A 111 -3.33 12.08 5.76
N ASP A 112 -2.41 11.74 6.65
CA ASP A 112 -2.10 12.55 7.83
C ASP A 112 -0.69 12.29 8.36
N VAL A 113 -0.08 13.30 9.00
CA VAL A 113 1.18 13.14 9.75
C VAL A 113 1.08 13.97 11.03
N ASP A 114 1.06 13.28 12.17
CA ASP A 114 1.07 13.85 13.51
C ASP A 114 2.52 13.83 14.07
N PRO A 115 3.22 14.98 14.12
CA PRO A 115 4.57 15.06 14.64
C PRO A 115 4.66 14.93 16.17
N VAL A 116 3.55 15.15 16.89
CA VAL A 116 3.48 15.06 18.36
C VAL A 116 3.37 13.59 18.77
N GLN A 117 2.38 12.88 18.21
CA GLN A 117 2.18 11.45 18.45
C GLN A 117 3.16 10.56 17.68
N ARG A 118 3.90 11.13 16.71
CA ARG A 118 4.82 10.41 15.82
C ARG A 118 4.12 9.33 14.99
N LEU A 119 2.93 9.66 14.52
CA LEU A 119 2.11 8.78 13.69
C LEU A 119 1.92 9.39 12.30
N ALA A 120 1.79 8.51 11.31
CA ALA A 120 1.36 8.91 9.98
C ALA A 120 0.33 7.92 9.46
N ARG A 121 -0.69 8.44 8.81
CA ARG A 121 -1.70 7.64 8.11
C ARG A 121 -1.45 7.80 6.62
N VAL A 122 -1.24 6.70 5.92
CA VAL A 122 -0.82 6.67 4.52
C VAL A 122 -1.62 5.62 3.76
N GLN A 123 -1.79 5.84 2.47
CA GLN A 123 -2.23 4.80 1.56
C GLN A 123 -1.07 3.81 1.27
N PRO A 124 -1.37 2.55 0.90
CA PRO A 124 -0.38 1.48 0.81
C PRO A 124 0.70 1.68 -0.27
N GLY A 125 0.46 2.51 -1.28
CA GLY A 125 1.41 2.83 -2.33
C GLY A 125 2.39 3.95 -2.00
N VAL A 126 2.34 4.53 -0.80
CA VAL A 126 3.23 5.66 -0.44
C VAL A 126 4.71 5.23 -0.44
N ILE A 127 5.53 5.98 -1.17
CA ILE A 127 6.99 5.83 -1.18
C ILE A 127 7.56 6.37 0.14
N LEU A 128 8.47 5.61 0.75
CA LEU A 128 9.05 5.96 2.06
C LEU A 128 9.71 7.33 2.08
N ASP A 129 10.41 7.72 1.01
CA ASP A 129 11.06 9.03 0.92
C ASP A 129 10.04 10.18 0.87
N HIS A 130 8.87 9.98 0.24
CA HIS A 130 7.81 10.98 0.26
C HIS A 130 7.28 11.18 1.69
N LEU A 131 7.08 10.09 2.43
CA LEU A 131 6.65 10.15 3.82
C LEU A 131 7.72 10.83 4.70
N ARG A 132 8.99 10.47 4.53
CA ARG A 132 10.12 11.10 5.25
C ARG A 132 10.14 12.60 5.02
N ASN A 133 10.12 13.03 3.76
CA ASN A 133 10.14 14.45 3.41
C ASN A 133 8.94 15.22 3.98
N ALA A 134 7.75 14.62 3.99
CA ALA A 134 6.56 15.22 4.59
C ALA A 134 6.68 15.36 6.12
N ALA A 135 7.22 14.33 6.78
CA ALA A 135 7.44 14.32 8.22
C ALA A 135 8.49 15.37 8.64
N GLU A 136 9.60 15.48 7.92
CA GLU A 136 10.65 16.49 8.19
C GLU A 136 10.12 17.92 8.10
N LYS A 137 9.31 18.21 7.08
CA LYS A 137 8.66 19.54 6.93
C LYS A 137 7.76 19.88 8.12
N ARG A 138 6.94 18.92 8.59
CA ARG A 138 6.04 19.14 9.74
C ARG A 138 6.77 19.19 11.07
N HIS A 139 7.80 18.38 11.25
CA HIS A 139 8.65 18.42 12.44
C HIS A 139 9.38 19.77 12.56
N SER A 140 9.94 20.26 11.45
CA SER A 140 10.63 21.55 11.40
C SER A 140 9.70 22.72 11.74
N ARG A 141 8.45 22.69 11.27
CA ARG A 141 7.42 23.67 11.64
C ARG A 141 7.05 23.60 13.13
N SER A 142 6.86 22.40 13.68
CA SER A 142 6.57 22.21 15.11
C SER A 142 7.70 22.73 16.01
N LEU A 143 8.97 22.55 15.60
CA LEU A 143 10.11 23.10 16.32
C LEU A 143 10.19 24.63 16.25
N HIS A 144 9.84 25.23 15.11
CA HIS A 144 9.81 26.68 14.93
C HIS A 144 8.73 27.33 15.80
N ASP A 145 7.53 26.76 15.82
CA ASP A 145 6.39 27.25 16.61
C ASP A 145 6.69 27.22 18.12
N ARG A 146 7.28 26.10 18.59
CA ARG A 146 7.75 26.00 19.98
C ARG A 146 8.86 26.98 20.36
N ARG A 147 9.68 27.45 19.40
CA ARG A 147 10.68 28.51 19.66
C ARG A 147 10.00 29.87 19.82
N HIS A 148 8.97 30.16 19.05
CA HIS A 148 8.20 31.41 19.17
C HIS A 148 7.47 31.49 20.51
N ASP A 149 6.79 30.42 20.93
CA ASP A 149 6.11 30.38 22.24
C ASP A 149 7.09 30.53 23.41
N ARG A 150 8.25 29.87 23.32
CA ARG A 150 9.27 29.97 24.38
C ARG A 150 9.90 31.36 24.47
N GLN A 151 10.06 32.08 23.36
CA GLN A 151 10.54 33.47 23.37
C GLN A 151 9.49 34.46 23.90
N GLN A 152 8.19 34.21 23.66
CA GLN A 152 7.12 35.03 24.23
C GLN A 152 6.97 34.80 25.76
N LEU A 153 7.14 33.57 26.24
CA LEU A 153 7.11 33.28 27.67
C LEU A 153 8.24 33.98 28.45
N LEU A 154 9.43 34.09 27.84
CA LEU A 154 10.61 34.76 28.43
C LEU A 154 10.54 36.30 28.40
N ARG A 155 9.57 36.88 27.69
CA ARG A 155 9.35 38.35 27.63
C ARG A 155 8.24 38.83 28.56
N ARG A 156 7.65 37.96 29.38
CA ARG A 156 6.66 38.38 30.38
C ARG A 156 7.36 39.22 31.47
N PRO A 157 6.95 40.48 31.69
CA PRO A 157 7.54 41.29 32.75
C PRO A 157 7.27 40.63 34.12
N LEU A 158 8.33 40.50 34.92
CA LEU A 158 8.25 40.05 36.30
C LEU A 158 7.35 41.02 37.09
N ARG A 159 6.13 40.60 37.40
CA ARG A 159 5.27 41.34 38.34
C ARG A 159 5.87 41.17 39.74
N TYR A 160 6.64 42.16 40.17
CA TYR A 160 7.12 42.24 41.54
C TYR A 160 5.95 42.66 42.43
N GLY A 161 5.45 41.72 43.25
CA GLY A 161 4.40 41.99 44.22
C GLY A 161 4.94 42.87 45.35
N ARG A 162 4.32 44.03 45.57
CA ARG A 162 4.40 44.73 46.86
C ARG A 162 3.62 43.91 47.88
N GLN A 163 4.26 43.57 48.99
CA GLN A 163 3.58 43.17 50.22
C GLN A 163 3.64 44.39 51.15
N ASP A 164 2.46 44.76 51.66
CA ASP A 164 2.25 45.76 52.70
C ASP A 164 2.61 45.19 54.09
#